data_AF-A0A034V525-F1
#
_entry.id   AF-A0A034V525-F1
#
_cell.length_a   1.000
_cell.length_b   1.000
_cell.length_c   1.000
_cell.angle_alpha   90.00
_cell.angle_beta   90.00
_cell.angle_gamma   90.00
#
_symmetry.space_group_name_H-M   'P 1'
#
loop_
_entity.id
_entity.type
_entity.pdbx_description
1 polymer ?
#
loop_
_entity_poly.entity_id
_entity_poly.type
_entity_poly.pdbx_seq_one_letter_code
_entity_poly.pdbx_strand_id
1 'polypeptide(L)'
;LTINPQAEKMQVDSTPASTTSTSSFTDKTPKVESLEIQRSAIFSSYLLNAILILDRKHLDSLDTQNLVSAYIKVVAEISVKILQLPKSTLKLSVVHHQRTDAEESSDDDEDEEEQIRRTQKSNNDLDAGPPSLSSEEQNVLLECVNLLNDSHRVRMLTEQTDTYLADEKVLYALCEICHNLMIYNKQAVFEYKLLYTLAFMPNVVRAIWFTLTTQSSQLGFNAPLSLISKGVVPKQNGVEQTIPLLATFCMLFGRLLPTLHDAEFCDEKLLLAKSLQSSLVAATHIRLMPFSIAEIIQLSKTLKEISLGLVDLAFPETRSNLNEHYRFVLGRSETDDKKMWQQKQVWANLLKVVVFVLNQIHTRDLRLGFCPESHWTVSRLDLPLDRPTDLPLTRGNRTRGIRPFQPIRDFTREDFENGPPMSTKQIRSITILREIPFVVPFNKRVGIL
;
A
#
# COMPACT_ATOMS: atom_id res chain seq x y z
N LEU A 1 -5.38 56.15 -59.11
CA LEU A 1 -4.18 55.49 -58.55
C LEU A 1 -3.55 56.51 -57.62
N THR A 2 -3.98 56.46 -56.37
CA THR A 2 -4.26 57.63 -55.54
C THR A 2 -3.57 57.44 -54.19
N ILE A 3 -2.55 58.27 -53.96
CA ILE A 3 -2.26 59.12 -52.79
C ILE A 3 -2.25 58.50 -51.37
N ASN A 4 -1.08 58.69 -50.74
CA ASN A 4 -0.66 58.57 -49.32
C ASN A 4 -1.32 59.70 -48.44
N PRO A 5 -0.92 60.01 -47.18
CA PRO A 5 -1.03 59.34 -45.88
C PRO A 5 -1.76 60.20 -44.79
N GLN A 6 -1.80 59.71 -43.53
CA GLN A 6 -1.88 60.40 -42.21
C GLN A 6 -3.00 61.43 -41.87
N ALA A 7 -3.68 61.24 -40.72
CA ALA A 7 -3.78 62.22 -39.62
C ALA A 7 -4.68 61.77 -38.43
N GLU A 8 -4.04 61.68 -37.26
CA GLU A 8 -4.44 62.03 -35.87
C GLU A 8 -5.78 62.76 -35.55
N LYS A 9 -6.49 62.28 -34.49
CA LYS A 9 -6.94 62.97 -33.23
C LYS A 9 -8.15 62.24 -32.60
N MET A 10 -8.10 61.75 -31.35
CA MET A 10 -8.51 62.40 -30.06
C MET A 10 -9.90 63.07 -30.13
N GLN A 11 -10.89 62.92 -29.23
CA GLN A 11 -11.00 62.33 -27.88
C GLN A 11 -12.50 62.36 -27.44
N VAL A 12 -12.89 61.49 -26.50
CA VAL A 12 -14.00 61.55 -25.50
C VAL A 12 -15.47 61.70 -25.99
N ASP A 13 -16.32 60.69 -25.76
CA ASP A 13 -17.31 60.73 -24.65
C ASP A 13 -18.08 59.41 -24.41
N SER A 14 -18.24 59.08 -23.12
CA SER A 14 -19.40 58.50 -22.41
C SER A 14 -20.20 57.28 -22.94
N THR A 15 -20.18 56.22 -22.12
CA THR A 15 -21.06 55.02 -21.98
C THR A 15 -22.58 55.26 -21.94
N PRO A 16 -23.49 54.23 -21.91
CA PRO A 16 -23.34 52.76 -22.12
C PRO A 16 -24.46 52.07 -22.98
N ALA A 17 -24.24 50.76 -23.20
CA ALA A 17 -25.22 49.66 -23.33
C ALA A 17 -26.00 49.48 -24.65
N SER A 18 -25.67 48.43 -25.41
CA SER A 18 -26.35 47.12 -25.34
C SER A 18 -25.98 46.23 -26.54
N THR A 19 -25.84 44.91 -26.28
CA THR A 19 -25.82 43.79 -27.25
C THR A 19 -24.70 43.83 -28.31
N THR A 20 -23.83 42.84 -28.48
CA THR A 20 -24.08 41.41 -28.71
C THR A 20 -22.68 40.77 -28.78
N SER A 21 -22.39 39.72 -28.03
CA SER A 21 -21.15 38.95 -28.23
C SER A 21 -21.48 37.50 -28.58
N THR A 22 -21.27 37.23 -29.86
CA THR A 22 -21.14 35.93 -30.50
C THR A 22 -20.13 35.03 -29.78
N SER A 23 -20.62 33.83 -29.49
CA SER A 23 -19.94 32.53 -29.47
C SER A 23 -18.43 32.48 -29.77
N SER A 24 -17.68 31.94 -28.81
CA SER A 24 -16.54 31.06 -29.09
C SER A 24 -16.59 29.87 -28.13
N PHE A 25 -17.03 28.73 -28.66
CA PHE A 25 -16.94 27.42 -28.03
C PHE A 25 -15.48 27.08 -27.73
N THR A 26 -15.17 26.83 -26.45
CA THR A 26 -14.03 26.00 -26.06
C THR A 26 -14.57 24.80 -25.31
N ASP A 27 -14.53 23.66 -25.98
CA ASP A 27 -14.84 22.33 -25.46
C ASP A 27 -13.98 22.06 -24.21
N LYS A 28 -14.61 22.00 -23.03
CA LYS A 28 -14.00 21.50 -21.80
C LYS A 28 -14.77 20.26 -21.36
N THR A 29 -14.09 19.13 -21.44
CA THR A 29 -14.49 17.80 -20.99
C THR A 29 -15.05 17.79 -19.55
N PRO A 30 -16.34 17.44 -19.33
CA PRO A 30 -16.90 17.22 -18.00
C PRO A 30 -17.28 15.74 -17.73
N LYS A 31 -16.88 14.79 -18.58
CA LYS A 31 -17.41 13.41 -18.53
C LYS A 31 -16.87 12.50 -17.42
N VAL A 32 -15.69 12.79 -16.84
CA VAL A 32 -15.04 11.84 -15.91
C VAL A 32 -15.56 11.98 -14.48
N GLU A 33 -15.70 13.19 -13.95
CA GLU A 33 -16.21 13.42 -12.59
C GLU A 33 -17.68 13.03 -12.42
N SER A 34 -18.51 13.22 -13.44
CA SER A 34 -19.92 12.82 -13.39
C SER A 34 -20.12 11.30 -13.28
N LEU A 35 -19.20 10.51 -13.83
CA LEU A 35 -19.26 9.05 -13.80
C LEU A 35 -18.79 8.49 -12.44
N GLU A 36 -17.79 9.11 -11.80
CA GLU A 36 -17.33 8.71 -10.46
C GLU A 36 -18.40 8.93 -9.39
N ILE A 37 -19.12 10.06 -9.45
CA ILE A 37 -20.22 10.37 -8.53
C ILE A 37 -21.35 9.34 -8.67
N GLN A 38 -21.72 8.96 -9.90
CA GLN A 38 -22.72 7.91 -10.15
C GLN A 38 -22.26 6.53 -9.68
N ARG A 39 -20.98 6.15 -9.90
CA ARG A 39 -20.42 4.87 -9.42
C ARG A 39 -20.42 4.76 -7.90
N SER A 40 -20.03 5.84 -7.21
CA SER A 40 -19.99 5.86 -5.75
C SER A 40 -21.37 5.75 -5.08
N ALA A 41 -22.43 6.15 -5.80
CA ALA A 41 -23.82 6.03 -5.39
C ALA A 41 -24.41 4.64 -5.65
N ILE A 42 -23.95 3.94 -6.70
CA ILE A 42 -24.41 2.58 -7.02
C ILE A 42 -23.74 1.55 -6.11
N PHE A 43 -22.44 1.68 -5.88
CA PHE A 43 -21.68 0.77 -5.02
C PHE A 43 -21.80 1.18 -3.56
N SER A 44 -22.76 0.59 -2.85
CA SER A 44 -23.01 0.83 -1.42
C SER A 44 -22.58 -0.37 -0.55
N SER A 45 -22.38 -0.12 0.74
CA SER A 45 -22.10 -1.15 1.75
C SER A 45 -23.18 -2.23 1.80
N TYR A 46 -24.44 -1.83 1.62
CA TYR A 46 -25.59 -2.74 1.56
C TYR A 46 -25.61 -3.59 0.29
N LEU A 47 -25.15 -3.06 -0.85
CA LEU A 47 -25.03 -3.85 -2.08
C LEU A 47 -23.97 -4.94 -1.93
N LEU A 48 -22.82 -4.62 -1.31
CA LEU A 48 -21.80 -5.63 -1.01
C LEU A 48 -22.39 -6.77 -0.18
N ASN A 49 -23.09 -6.43 0.91
CA ASN A 49 -23.71 -7.40 1.79
C ASN A 49 -24.77 -8.24 1.05
N ALA A 50 -25.64 -7.61 0.27
CA ALA A 50 -26.65 -8.31 -0.51
C ALA A 50 -26.03 -9.33 -1.48
N ILE A 51 -24.98 -8.95 -2.21
CA ILE A 51 -24.25 -9.86 -3.11
C ILE A 51 -23.67 -11.03 -2.31
N LEU A 52 -22.96 -10.74 -1.21
CA LEU A 52 -22.29 -11.75 -0.37
C LEU A 52 -23.25 -12.66 0.40
N ILE A 53 -24.50 -12.24 0.64
CA ILE A 53 -25.54 -13.10 1.23
C ILE A 53 -26.19 -13.97 0.16
N LEU A 54 -26.58 -13.37 -0.97
CA LEU A 54 -27.29 -14.08 -2.03
C LEU A 54 -26.42 -15.16 -2.67
N ASP A 55 -25.14 -14.87 -2.87
CA ASP A 55 -24.24 -15.81 -3.50
C ASP A 55 -23.97 -17.07 -2.66
N ARG A 56 -24.17 -17.07 -1.33
CA ARG A 56 -23.89 -18.24 -0.46
C ARG A 56 -24.58 -19.51 -0.94
N LYS A 57 -25.76 -19.40 -1.55
CA LYS A 57 -26.54 -20.52 -2.09
C LYS A 57 -26.21 -20.87 -3.54
N HIS A 58 -25.47 -20.01 -4.22
CA HIS A 58 -25.23 -20.05 -5.66
C HIS A 58 -23.73 -20.08 -6.03
N LEU A 59 -22.82 -20.11 -5.05
CA LEU A 59 -21.38 -20.17 -5.28
C LEU A 59 -20.98 -21.34 -6.20
N ASP A 60 -21.52 -22.53 -5.98
CA ASP A 60 -21.23 -23.70 -6.83
C ASP A 60 -21.79 -23.52 -8.25
N SER A 61 -22.93 -22.83 -8.39
CA SER A 61 -23.52 -22.55 -9.70
C SER A 61 -22.74 -21.49 -10.48
N LEU A 62 -22.10 -20.54 -9.80
CA LEU A 62 -21.23 -19.54 -10.44
C LEU A 62 -20.01 -20.20 -11.10
N ASP A 63 -19.51 -21.28 -10.48
CA ASP A 63 -18.45 -22.10 -11.06
C ASP A 63 -18.90 -22.74 -12.37
N THR A 64 -20.02 -23.47 -12.33
CA THR A 64 -20.57 -24.17 -13.50
C THR A 64 -20.91 -23.25 -14.67
N GLN A 65 -21.14 -21.96 -14.42
CA GLN A 65 -21.50 -20.96 -15.42
C GLN A 65 -20.32 -20.10 -15.90
N ASN A 66 -19.09 -20.35 -15.43
CA ASN A 66 -17.90 -19.54 -15.73
C ASN A 66 -18.05 -18.04 -15.35
N LEU A 67 -18.84 -17.74 -14.33
CA LEU A 67 -19.11 -16.36 -13.89
C LEU A 67 -18.21 -15.90 -12.74
N VAL A 68 -17.35 -16.79 -12.23
CA VAL A 68 -16.44 -16.51 -11.10
C VAL A 68 -15.53 -15.31 -11.38
N SER A 69 -14.99 -15.19 -12.59
CA SER A 69 -14.15 -14.05 -12.98
C SER A 69 -14.88 -12.70 -12.92
N ALA A 70 -16.15 -12.66 -13.32
CA ALA A 70 -16.97 -11.46 -13.25
C ALA A 70 -17.35 -11.15 -11.79
N TYR A 71 -17.68 -12.19 -11.03
CA TYR A 71 -17.99 -12.10 -9.61
C TYR A 71 -16.84 -11.47 -8.81
N ILE A 72 -15.60 -11.97 -8.96
CA ILE A 72 -14.41 -11.44 -8.26
C ILE A 72 -14.21 -9.95 -8.58
N LYS A 73 -14.37 -9.56 -9.84
CA LYS A 73 -14.23 -8.16 -10.28
C LYS A 73 -15.28 -7.25 -9.61
N VAL A 74 -16.54 -7.68 -9.53
CA VAL A 74 -17.60 -6.91 -8.87
C VAL A 74 -17.35 -6.79 -7.36
N VAL A 75 -16.95 -7.88 -6.70
CA VAL A 75 -16.65 -7.86 -5.27
C VAL A 75 -15.46 -6.93 -4.98
N ALA A 76 -14.42 -6.95 -5.81
CA ALA A 76 -13.25 -6.09 -5.65
C ALA A 76 -13.62 -4.59 -5.67
N GLU A 77 -14.36 -4.16 -6.68
CA GLU A 77 -14.79 -2.77 -6.85
C GLU A 77 -15.61 -2.26 -5.65
N ILE A 78 -16.45 -3.11 -5.05
CA ILE A 78 -17.28 -2.71 -3.91
C ILE A 78 -16.52 -2.88 -2.58
N SER A 79 -15.53 -3.78 -2.50
CA SER A 79 -14.76 -4.08 -1.28
C SER A 79 -13.99 -2.88 -0.71
N VAL A 80 -13.73 -1.85 -1.52
CA VAL A 80 -13.11 -0.58 -1.07
C VAL A 80 -13.91 0.08 0.07
N LYS A 81 -15.22 -0.19 0.17
CA LYS A 81 -16.06 0.29 1.28
C LYS A 81 -15.65 -0.25 2.64
N ILE A 82 -14.96 -1.41 2.71
CA ILE A 82 -14.41 -1.96 3.95
C ILE A 82 -13.43 -0.96 4.59
N LEU A 83 -12.72 -0.15 3.80
CA LEU A 83 -11.79 0.87 4.29
C LEU A 83 -12.47 2.02 5.05
N GLN A 84 -13.80 2.09 5.04
CA GLN A 84 -14.56 3.07 5.81
C GLN A 84 -14.74 2.62 7.27
N LEU A 85 -14.56 1.33 7.57
CA LEU A 85 -14.70 0.80 8.93
C LEU A 85 -13.65 1.43 9.86
N PRO A 86 -14.06 1.90 11.06
CA PRO A 86 -13.12 2.43 12.03
C PRO A 86 -12.29 1.31 12.65
N LYS A 87 -10.97 1.48 12.77
CA LYS A 87 -10.06 0.45 13.33
C LYS A 87 -10.40 0.03 14.77
N SER A 88 -11.23 0.79 15.50
CA SER A 88 -11.75 0.42 16.82
C SER A 88 -12.63 -0.82 16.79
N THR A 89 -13.25 -1.17 15.66
CA THR A 89 -14.10 -2.37 15.55
C THR A 89 -13.31 -3.67 15.68
N LEU A 90 -12.02 -3.66 15.34
CA LEU A 90 -11.11 -4.81 15.53
C LEU A 90 -10.88 -5.13 17.01
N LYS A 91 -11.03 -4.16 17.91
CA LYS A 91 -10.86 -4.40 19.36
C LYS A 91 -12.05 -5.18 19.95
N LEU A 92 -13.22 -5.13 19.31
CA LEU A 92 -14.42 -5.84 19.77
C LEU A 92 -14.38 -7.35 19.44
N SER A 93 -13.69 -7.77 18.37
CA SER A 93 -13.59 -9.18 17.98
C SER A 93 -12.62 -9.98 18.86
N VAL A 94 -11.57 -9.34 19.38
CA VAL A 94 -10.51 -10.00 20.18
C VAL A 94 -10.99 -10.40 21.59
N VAL A 95 -11.98 -9.71 22.16
CA VAL A 95 -12.51 -10.00 23.50
C VAL A 95 -13.16 -11.39 23.58
N HIS A 96 -13.57 -11.98 22.45
CA HIS A 96 -14.17 -13.32 22.43
C HIS A 96 -13.17 -14.49 22.29
N HIS A 97 -11.87 -14.25 22.10
CA HIS A 97 -10.87 -15.33 21.93
C HIS A 97 -9.73 -15.37 22.96
N GLN A 98 -9.60 -14.37 23.84
CA GLN A 98 -8.49 -14.29 24.81
C GLN A 98 -8.75 -14.93 26.19
N ARG A 99 -9.75 -15.82 26.34
CA ARG A 99 -10.02 -16.44 27.65
C ARG A 99 -9.34 -17.79 27.91
N THR A 100 -8.49 -18.24 27.00
CA THR A 100 -7.66 -19.43 27.20
C THR A 100 -6.32 -19.18 26.54
N ASP A 101 -5.28 -19.35 27.36
CA ASP A 101 -3.87 -19.49 27.02
C ASP A 101 -3.06 -18.18 27.05
N ALA A 102 -2.53 -17.96 28.25
CA ALA A 102 -1.48 -17.01 28.58
C ALA A 102 -0.11 -17.57 28.16
N GLU A 103 0.79 -16.61 27.89
CA GLU A 103 2.25 -16.71 27.76
C GLU A 103 2.80 -17.17 26.39
N GLU A 104 3.24 -16.20 25.56
CA GLU A 104 4.67 -15.94 25.28
C GLU A 104 4.87 -14.92 24.13
N SER A 105 5.76 -13.95 24.39
CA SER A 105 6.60 -13.19 23.43
C SER A 105 6.06 -11.93 22.70
N SER A 106 6.26 -10.77 23.36
CA SER A 106 7.05 -9.59 22.92
C SER A 106 6.85 -8.99 21.51
N ASP A 107 6.11 -7.87 21.42
CA ASP A 107 6.58 -6.58 20.84
C ASP A 107 5.54 -5.41 21.00
N ASP A 108 4.82 -5.34 22.12
CA ASP A 108 3.64 -4.46 22.29
C ASP A 108 3.92 -3.12 23.02
N ASP A 109 5.18 -2.68 23.09
CA ASP A 109 5.56 -1.40 23.71
C ASP A 109 4.99 -0.17 22.95
N GLU A 110 4.51 -0.34 21.70
CA GLU A 110 3.96 0.77 20.91
C GLU A 110 2.50 1.13 21.25
N ASP A 111 1.73 0.20 21.83
CA ASP A 111 0.28 0.36 22.06
C ASP A 111 -0.05 0.86 23.48
N GLU A 112 0.79 0.58 24.49
CA GLU A 112 0.63 1.14 25.83
C GLU A 112 0.82 2.67 25.85
N GLU A 113 1.77 3.21 25.07
CA GLU A 113 1.97 4.67 24.98
C GLU A 113 0.82 5.38 24.22
N GLU A 114 0.10 4.70 23.32
CA GLU A 114 -1.09 5.26 22.66
C GLU A 114 -2.29 5.34 23.62
N GLN A 115 -2.40 4.41 24.59
CA GLN A 115 -3.41 4.46 25.66
C GLN A 115 -3.18 5.65 26.63
N ILE A 116 -1.93 5.94 26.98
CA ILE A 116 -1.59 7.08 27.86
C ILE A 116 -1.95 8.41 27.18
N ARG A 117 -1.74 8.52 25.85
CA ARG A 117 -2.08 9.71 25.06
C ARG A 117 -3.57 9.99 24.96
N ARG A 118 -4.42 8.95 24.85
CA ARG A 118 -5.89 9.13 24.76
C ARG A 118 -6.49 9.62 26.07
N THR A 119 -5.91 9.22 27.19
CA THR A 119 -6.42 9.57 28.53
C THR A 119 -6.08 11.02 28.92
N GLN A 120 -4.99 11.59 28.38
CA GLN A 120 -4.56 12.97 28.71
C GLN A 120 -5.03 14.05 27.72
N LYS A 121 -5.58 13.70 26.55
CA LYS A 121 -5.89 14.65 25.46
C LYS A 121 -7.37 14.77 25.12
N SER A 122 -8.26 14.68 26.12
CA SER A 122 -9.72 14.75 25.88
C SER A 122 -10.27 16.16 25.61
N ASN A 123 -9.45 17.21 25.52
CA ASN A 123 -9.93 18.55 25.20
C ASN A 123 -8.98 19.20 24.19
N ASN A 124 -9.44 19.32 22.93
CA ASN A 124 -8.94 20.21 21.87
C ASN A 124 -8.04 19.68 20.73
N ASP A 125 -8.10 18.41 20.31
CA ASP A 125 -7.60 18.05 18.98
C ASP A 125 -8.64 17.27 18.17
N LEU A 126 -9.15 17.91 17.12
CA LEU A 126 -9.97 17.33 16.06
C LEU A 126 -9.08 16.42 15.20
N ASP A 127 -8.72 15.25 15.71
CA ASP A 127 -8.18 14.17 14.89
C ASP A 127 -9.33 13.61 14.06
N ALA A 128 -9.38 13.99 12.78
CA ALA A 128 -10.39 13.55 11.83
C ALA A 128 -10.24 12.04 11.57
N GLY A 129 -10.87 11.24 12.43
CA GLY A 129 -11.09 9.81 12.22
C GLY A 129 -11.92 9.53 10.95
N PRO A 130 -12.06 8.26 10.54
CA PRO A 130 -12.96 7.88 9.46
C PRO A 130 -14.39 8.38 9.74
N PRO A 131 -15.19 8.64 8.68
CA PRO A 131 -16.51 9.25 8.81
C PRO A 131 -17.38 8.47 9.81
N SER A 132 -18.27 9.18 10.50
CA SER A 132 -19.29 8.56 11.36
C SER A 132 -20.28 7.78 10.49
N LEU A 133 -19.90 6.56 10.09
CA LEU A 133 -20.80 5.55 9.56
C LEU A 133 -21.91 5.31 10.60
N SER A 134 -23.15 5.11 10.17
CA SER A 134 -24.19 4.69 11.11
C SER A 134 -23.83 3.30 11.68
N SER A 135 -24.26 3.03 12.91
CA SER A 135 -23.99 1.75 13.57
C SER A 135 -24.48 0.55 12.74
N GLU A 136 -25.59 0.71 12.01
CA GLU A 136 -26.12 -0.30 11.10
C GLU A 136 -25.18 -0.56 9.92
N GLU A 137 -24.66 0.49 9.28
CA GLU A 137 -23.73 0.35 8.15
C GLU A 137 -22.41 -0.28 8.58
N GLN A 138 -21.92 0.04 9.79
CA GLN A 138 -20.73 -0.60 10.37
C GLN A 138 -20.95 -2.10 10.57
N ASN A 139 -22.09 -2.51 11.13
CA ASN A 139 -22.42 -3.93 11.34
C ASN A 139 -22.50 -4.68 10.01
N VAL A 140 -23.10 -4.06 8.99
CA VAL A 140 -23.21 -4.63 7.62
C VAL A 140 -21.84 -4.86 7.01
N LEU A 141 -20.91 -3.90 7.13
CA LEU A 141 -19.55 -4.05 6.62
C LEU A 141 -18.73 -5.08 7.40
N LEU A 142 -18.90 -5.19 8.73
CA LEU A 142 -18.29 -6.24 9.54
C LEU A 142 -18.79 -7.63 9.12
N GLU A 143 -20.09 -7.76 8.84
CA GLU A 143 -20.65 -8.99 8.29
C GLU A 143 -20.05 -9.30 6.92
N CYS A 144 -19.85 -8.31 6.04
CA CYS A 144 -19.18 -8.50 4.75
C CYS A 144 -17.77 -9.08 4.92
N VAL A 145 -16.98 -8.55 5.85
CA VAL A 145 -15.63 -9.07 6.16
C VAL A 145 -15.70 -10.54 6.59
N ASN A 146 -16.66 -10.90 7.45
CA ASN A 146 -16.87 -12.29 7.88
C ASN A 146 -17.32 -13.19 6.72
N LEU A 147 -18.21 -12.72 5.84
CA LEU A 147 -18.69 -13.44 4.67
C LEU A 147 -17.59 -13.65 3.62
N LEU A 148 -16.69 -12.68 3.44
CA LEU A 148 -15.50 -12.83 2.60
C LEU A 148 -14.55 -13.89 3.16
N ASN A 149 -14.50 -14.02 4.49
CA ASN A 149 -13.68 -15.02 5.20
C ASN A 149 -14.38 -16.38 5.41
N ASP A 150 -15.54 -16.59 4.80
CA ASP A 150 -16.30 -17.83 4.90
C ASP A 150 -15.55 -19.00 4.24
N SER A 151 -15.45 -20.15 4.93
CA SER A 151 -14.68 -21.30 4.46
C SER A 151 -15.14 -21.80 3.08
N HIS A 152 -16.44 -21.77 2.81
CA HIS A 152 -17.00 -22.22 1.53
C HIS A 152 -16.55 -21.31 0.39
N ARG A 153 -16.63 -19.99 0.61
CA ARG A 153 -16.21 -18.98 -0.36
C ARG A 153 -14.72 -19.02 -0.62
N VAL A 154 -13.91 -19.10 0.44
CA VAL A 154 -12.45 -19.20 0.31
C VAL A 154 -12.08 -20.43 -0.50
N ARG A 155 -12.67 -21.60 -0.20
CA ARG A 155 -12.44 -22.82 -0.96
C ARG A 155 -12.78 -22.63 -2.44
N MET A 156 -13.97 -22.13 -2.75
CA MET A 156 -14.41 -21.86 -4.12
C MET A 156 -13.47 -20.90 -4.87
N LEU A 157 -13.02 -19.82 -4.21
CA LEU A 157 -12.04 -18.91 -4.77
C LEU A 157 -10.71 -19.63 -5.01
N THR A 158 -10.25 -20.48 -4.10
CA THR A 158 -8.95 -21.18 -4.25
C THR A 158 -8.98 -22.35 -5.24
N GLU A 159 -10.11 -23.02 -5.42
CA GLU A 159 -10.25 -24.11 -6.40
C GLU A 159 -10.18 -23.58 -7.84
N GLN A 160 -10.66 -22.35 -8.06
CA GLN A 160 -10.66 -21.69 -9.39
C GLN A 160 -9.37 -20.93 -9.71
N THR A 161 -8.28 -21.30 -9.05
CA THR A 161 -7.00 -20.60 -9.17
C THR A 161 -6.45 -20.57 -10.58
N ASP A 162 -6.40 -21.71 -11.24
CA ASP A 162 -5.82 -21.78 -12.58
C ASP A 162 -6.59 -20.92 -13.59
N THR A 163 -7.89 -20.72 -13.38
CA THR A 163 -8.76 -19.87 -14.21
C THR A 163 -8.41 -18.39 -14.10
N TYR A 164 -8.19 -17.86 -12.89
CA TYR A 164 -7.87 -16.44 -12.73
C TYR A 164 -6.39 -16.11 -12.93
N LEU A 165 -5.47 -17.07 -12.81
CA LEU A 165 -4.06 -16.82 -13.14
C LEU A 165 -3.84 -16.48 -14.63
N ALA A 166 -4.79 -16.84 -15.50
CA ALA A 166 -4.76 -16.51 -16.92
C ALA A 166 -5.30 -15.10 -17.25
N ASP A 167 -6.18 -14.52 -16.42
CA ASP A 167 -6.74 -13.18 -16.61
C ASP A 167 -6.16 -12.19 -15.59
N GLU A 168 -5.21 -11.36 -16.03
CA GLU A 168 -4.56 -10.33 -15.21
C GLU A 168 -5.56 -9.43 -14.47
N LYS A 169 -6.74 -9.16 -15.06
CA LYS A 169 -7.75 -8.31 -14.43
C LYS A 169 -8.43 -8.99 -13.25
N VAL A 170 -8.62 -10.31 -13.30
CA VAL A 170 -9.18 -11.08 -12.18
C VAL A 170 -8.14 -11.23 -11.08
N LEU A 171 -6.88 -11.47 -11.46
CA LEU A 171 -5.77 -11.51 -10.50
C LEU A 171 -5.63 -10.18 -9.75
N TYR A 172 -5.72 -9.05 -10.47
CA TYR A 172 -5.75 -7.73 -9.87
C TYR A 172 -6.92 -7.58 -8.88
N ALA A 173 -8.15 -7.90 -9.31
CA ALA A 173 -9.34 -7.79 -8.47
C ALA A 173 -9.22 -8.64 -7.18
N LEU A 174 -8.65 -9.84 -7.27
CA LEU A 174 -8.37 -10.68 -6.10
C LEU A 174 -7.35 -10.02 -5.15
N CYS A 175 -6.28 -9.43 -5.70
CA CYS A 175 -5.28 -8.71 -4.91
C CYS A 175 -5.84 -7.43 -4.29
N GLU A 176 -6.80 -6.76 -4.95
CA GLU A 176 -7.51 -5.61 -4.41
C GLU A 176 -8.35 -5.97 -3.18
N ILE A 177 -9.11 -7.07 -3.25
CA ILE A 177 -9.86 -7.60 -2.09
C ILE A 177 -8.89 -7.90 -0.93
N CYS A 178 -7.81 -8.61 -1.22
CA CYS A 178 -6.77 -8.95 -0.24
C CYS A 178 -6.17 -7.69 0.39
N HIS A 179 -5.86 -6.69 -0.42
CA HIS A 179 -5.26 -5.44 0.03
C HIS A 179 -6.20 -4.60 0.89
N ASN A 180 -7.49 -4.53 0.54
CA ASN A 180 -8.48 -3.85 1.34
C ASN A 180 -8.60 -4.47 2.74
N LEU A 181 -8.57 -5.81 2.83
CA LEU A 181 -8.54 -6.53 4.10
C LEU A 181 -7.27 -6.23 4.92
N MET A 182 -6.10 -6.14 4.27
CA MET A 182 -4.83 -5.80 4.93
C MET A 182 -4.78 -4.37 5.47
N ILE A 183 -5.36 -3.41 4.76
CA ILE A 183 -5.41 -2.01 5.23
C ILE A 183 -6.36 -1.89 6.43
N TYR A 184 -7.49 -2.61 6.38
CA TYR A 184 -8.44 -2.63 7.48
C TYR A 184 -7.83 -3.29 8.73
N ASN A 185 -7.33 -4.53 8.62
CA ASN A 185 -6.75 -5.27 9.73
C ASN A 185 -5.23 -5.47 9.60
N LYS A 186 -4.47 -4.94 10.56
CA LYS A 186 -3.01 -5.10 10.64
C LYS A 186 -2.56 -6.56 10.78
N GLN A 187 -3.40 -7.45 11.33
CA GLN A 187 -3.15 -8.89 11.49
C GLN A 187 -3.90 -9.74 10.44
N ALA A 188 -4.34 -9.12 9.33
CA ALA A 188 -5.15 -9.73 8.29
C ALA A 188 -4.69 -11.13 7.83
N VAL A 189 -3.39 -11.37 7.72
CA VAL A 189 -2.86 -12.68 7.28
C VAL A 189 -3.11 -13.81 8.26
N PHE A 190 -3.20 -13.50 9.55
CA PHE A 190 -3.42 -14.47 10.60
C PHE A 190 -4.90 -14.76 10.83
N GLU A 191 -5.77 -13.78 10.53
CA GLU A 191 -7.21 -13.88 10.77
C GLU A 191 -8.02 -14.28 9.52
N TYR A 192 -7.57 -13.87 8.34
CA TYR A 192 -8.30 -14.14 7.10
C TYR A 192 -7.76 -15.39 6.41
N LYS A 193 -8.59 -16.44 6.40
CA LYS A 193 -8.37 -17.70 5.72
C LYS A 193 -8.00 -17.52 4.25
N LEU A 194 -8.61 -16.54 3.57
CA LEU A 194 -8.27 -16.25 2.17
C LEU A 194 -6.77 -15.94 1.99
N LEU A 195 -6.26 -14.97 2.75
CA LEU A 195 -4.85 -14.56 2.70
C LEU A 195 -3.94 -15.71 3.15
N TYR A 196 -4.33 -16.41 4.22
CA TYR A 196 -3.59 -17.57 4.69
C TYR A 196 -3.48 -18.66 3.62
N THR A 197 -4.59 -19.08 3.00
CA THR A 197 -4.60 -20.13 1.98
C THR A 197 -3.80 -19.72 0.75
N LEU A 198 -3.99 -18.50 0.24
CA LEU A 198 -3.26 -18.00 -0.94
C LEU A 198 -1.74 -17.93 -0.71
N ALA A 199 -1.28 -17.71 0.52
CA ALA A 199 0.15 -17.64 0.83
C ALA A 199 0.88 -18.98 0.59
N PHE A 200 0.16 -20.10 0.76
CA PHE A 200 0.69 -21.44 0.53
C PHE A 200 0.39 -21.97 -0.88
N MET A 201 -0.06 -21.11 -1.79
CA MET A 201 -0.26 -21.42 -3.21
C MET A 201 0.87 -20.81 -4.04
N PRO A 202 1.94 -21.58 -4.37
CA PRO A 202 3.14 -21.03 -4.98
C PRO A 202 2.90 -20.50 -6.39
N ASN A 203 1.94 -21.08 -7.12
CA ASN A 203 1.49 -20.60 -8.42
C ASN A 203 0.89 -19.19 -8.35
N VAL A 204 0.10 -18.89 -7.32
CA VAL A 204 -0.48 -17.56 -7.09
C VAL A 204 0.63 -16.55 -6.80
N VAL A 205 1.48 -16.83 -5.80
CA VAL A 205 2.58 -15.96 -5.41
C VAL A 205 3.49 -15.66 -6.60
N ARG A 206 3.78 -16.69 -7.41
CA ARG A 206 4.58 -16.58 -8.62
C ARG A 206 3.88 -15.71 -9.67
N ALA A 207 2.61 -15.96 -9.99
CA ALA A 207 1.89 -15.21 -11.00
C ALA A 207 1.77 -13.71 -10.67
N ILE A 208 1.54 -13.36 -9.40
CA ILE A 208 1.48 -11.95 -8.98
C ILE A 208 2.82 -11.25 -9.26
N TRP A 209 3.94 -11.87 -8.87
CA TRP A 209 5.27 -11.31 -9.10
C TRP A 209 5.61 -11.17 -10.60
N PHE A 210 5.30 -12.18 -11.41
CA PHE A 210 5.56 -12.12 -12.84
C PHE A 210 4.66 -11.12 -13.57
N THR A 211 3.41 -10.95 -13.12
CA THR A 211 2.53 -9.90 -13.64
C THR A 211 3.12 -8.52 -13.38
N LEU A 212 3.56 -8.25 -12.14
CA LEU A 212 4.22 -6.98 -11.75
C LEU A 212 5.47 -6.68 -12.58
N THR A 213 6.36 -7.67 -12.73
CA THR A 213 7.63 -7.49 -13.44
C THR A 213 7.43 -7.39 -14.96
N THR A 214 6.44 -8.10 -15.52
CA THR A 214 6.07 -8.00 -16.94
C THR A 214 5.49 -6.62 -17.25
N GLN A 215 4.56 -6.13 -16.45
CA GLN A 215 4.01 -4.77 -16.58
C GLN A 215 5.12 -3.72 -16.46
N SER A 216 6.04 -3.90 -15.51
CA SER A 216 7.18 -2.99 -15.38
C SER A 216 8.12 -3.01 -16.59
N SER A 217 8.34 -4.18 -17.19
CA SER A 217 9.23 -4.32 -18.34
C SER A 217 8.63 -3.71 -19.59
N GLN A 218 7.31 -3.88 -19.80
CA GLN A 218 6.59 -3.31 -20.94
C GLN A 218 6.54 -1.79 -20.91
N LEU A 219 6.32 -1.19 -19.73
CA LEU A 219 6.23 0.26 -19.56
C LEU A 219 7.60 0.95 -19.35
N GLY A 220 8.66 0.17 -19.13
CA GLY A 220 10.02 0.66 -18.94
C GLY A 220 10.13 1.68 -17.81
N PHE A 221 10.81 2.81 -18.07
CA PHE A 221 11.04 3.84 -17.06
C PHE A 221 9.76 4.53 -16.53
N ASN A 222 8.66 4.45 -17.27
CA ASN A 222 7.37 5.02 -16.88
C ASN A 222 6.52 4.03 -16.08
N ALA A 223 7.00 2.80 -15.87
CA ALA A 223 6.31 1.81 -15.05
C ALA A 223 6.12 2.33 -13.61
N PRO A 224 4.93 2.16 -13.01
CA PRO A 224 4.69 2.54 -11.62
C PRO A 224 5.72 1.94 -10.66
N LEU A 225 6.11 0.68 -10.85
CA LEU A 225 7.13 0.00 -10.03
C LEU A 225 8.49 0.71 -10.10
N SER A 226 8.90 1.09 -11.31
CA SER A 226 10.16 1.83 -11.55
C SER A 226 10.11 3.24 -10.98
N LEU A 227 8.97 3.92 -11.05
CA LEU A 227 8.79 5.26 -10.47
C LEU A 227 8.80 5.22 -8.94
N ILE A 228 8.13 4.23 -8.34
CA ILE A 228 8.16 4.01 -6.88
C ILE A 228 9.59 3.76 -6.40
N SER A 229 10.36 2.91 -7.11
CA SER A 229 11.77 2.63 -6.76
C SER A 229 12.69 3.86 -6.78
N LYS A 230 12.29 4.92 -7.49
CA LYS A 230 13.02 6.18 -7.60
C LYS A 230 12.47 7.29 -6.69
N GLY A 231 11.49 6.97 -5.85
CA GLY A 231 10.86 7.96 -4.97
C GLY A 231 9.98 8.97 -5.69
N VAL A 232 9.42 8.61 -6.85
CA VAL A 232 8.55 9.48 -7.67
C VAL A 232 7.11 8.99 -7.61
N VAL A 233 6.19 9.86 -7.21
CA VAL A 233 4.75 9.55 -7.24
C VAL A 233 4.31 9.39 -8.70
N PRO A 234 3.87 8.20 -9.14
CA PRO A 234 3.46 8.03 -10.52
C PRO A 234 2.13 8.76 -10.77
N LYS A 235 2.08 9.59 -11.81
CA LYS A 235 0.93 10.47 -12.12
C LYS A 235 -0.17 9.82 -13.00
N GLN A 236 0.01 8.56 -13.40
CA GLN A 236 -0.72 7.91 -14.50
C GLN A 236 -1.48 6.65 -14.06
N ASN A 237 -2.49 6.28 -14.86
CA ASN A 237 -3.26 5.03 -14.76
C ASN A 237 -2.33 3.81 -14.58
N GLY A 238 -2.57 3.01 -13.55
CA GLY A 238 -1.82 1.78 -13.27
C GLY A 238 -1.17 1.71 -11.88
N VAL A 239 -1.04 2.84 -11.16
CA VAL A 239 -0.62 2.83 -9.74
C VAL A 239 -1.64 2.10 -8.88
N GLU A 240 -2.91 2.36 -9.13
CA GLU A 240 -4.04 1.70 -8.46
C GLU A 240 -3.99 0.18 -8.64
N GLN A 241 -3.39 -0.31 -9.74
CA GLN A 241 -3.19 -1.72 -9.99
C GLN A 241 -1.90 -2.28 -9.39
N THR A 242 -0.81 -1.52 -9.50
CA THR A 242 0.51 -1.95 -9.05
C THR A 242 0.58 -2.10 -7.53
N ILE A 243 -0.06 -1.19 -6.78
CA ILE A 243 0.04 -1.20 -5.31
C ILE A 243 -0.62 -2.44 -4.69
N PRO A 244 -1.89 -2.80 -4.99
CA PRO A 244 -2.50 -4.01 -4.44
C PRO A 244 -1.75 -5.28 -4.83
N LEU A 245 -1.26 -5.38 -6.07
CA LEU A 245 -0.45 -6.50 -6.52
C LEU A 245 0.85 -6.62 -5.69
N LEU A 246 1.59 -5.52 -5.54
CA LEU A 246 2.86 -5.52 -4.80
C LEU A 246 2.64 -5.77 -3.30
N ALA A 247 1.66 -5.12 -2.69
CA ALA A 247 1.35 -5.31 -1.28
C ALA A 247 0.92 -6.76 -0.99
N THR A 248 0.06 -7.33 -1.83
CA THR A 248 -0.41 -8.72 -1.69
C THR A 248 0.73 -9.69 -1.94
N PHE A 249 1.55 -9.49 -2.97
CA PHE A 249 2.75 -10.30 -3.20
C PHE A 249 3.65 -10.33 -1.97
N CYS A 250 4.02 -9.15 -1.44
CA CYS A 250 4.90 -9.05 -0.30
C CYS A 250 4.28 -9.74 0.93
N MET A 251 2.99 -9.52 1.16
CA MET A 251 2.33 -10.15 2.29
C MET A 251 2.32 -11.68 2.21
N LEU A 252 1.89 -12.23 1.07
CA LEU A 252 1.79 -13.67 0.86
C LEU A 252 3.19 -14.33 0.92
N PHE A 253 4.16 -13.75 0.23
CA PHE A 253 5.52 -14.31 0.22
C PHE A 253 6.21 -14.16 1.58
N GLY A 254 6.01 -13.04 2.27
CA GLY A 254 6.51 -12.82 3.63
C GLY A 254 5.90 -13.79 4.63
N ARG A 255 4.67 -14.24 4.41
CA ARG A 255 4.04 -15.27 5.24
C ARG A 255 4.60 -16.66 4.98
N LEU A 256 4.90 -16.98 3.72
CA LEU A 256 5.47 -18.25 3.32
C LEU A 256 6.93 -18.41 3.78
N LEU A 257 7.74 -17.34 3.73
CA LEU A 257 9.18 -17.42 3.99
C LEU A 257 9.55 -18.06 5.34
N PRO A 258 8.93 -17.71 6.49
CA PRO A 258 9.24 -18.31 7.78
C PRO A 258 8.87 -19.80 7.90
N THR A 259 7.94 -20.29 7.08
CA THR A 259 7.48 -21.69 7.16
C THR A 259 8.40 -22.64 6.40
N LEU A 260 9.30 -22.11 5.57
CA LEU A 260 10.25 -22.90 4.79
C LEU A 260 11.52 -23.18 5.60
N HIS A 261 11.96 -24.43 5.61
CA HIS A 261 13.30 -24.76 6.09
C HIS A 261 14.36 -24.27 5.09
N ASP A 262 15.58 -24.03 5.55
CA ASP A 262 16.67 -23.54 4.69
C ASP A 262 16.99 -24.54 3.53
N ALA A 263 16.75 -25.84 3.75
CA ALA A 263 16.86 -26.86 2.70
C ALA A 263 15.79 -26.72 1.62
N GLU A 264 14.54 -26.46 2.01
CA GLU A 264 13.40 -26.26 1.08
C GLU A 264 13.52 -24.94 0.31
N PHE A 265 14.16 -23.95 0.92
CA PHE A 265 14.44 -22.66 0.30
C PHE A 265 15.50 -22.76 -0.81
N CYS A 266 16.52 -23.61 -0.63
CA CYS A 266 17.63 -23.79 -1.58
C CYS A 266 17.42 -24.90 -2.61
N ASP A 267 16.35 -25.70 -2.52
CA ASP A 267 16.17 -26.86 -3.40
C ASP A 267 15.77 -26.46 -4.82
N GLU A 268 16.76 -26.31 -5.70
CA GLU A 268 16.55 -26.01 -7.12
C GLU A 268 16.05 -27.21 -7.94
N LYS A 269 16.20 -28.45 -7.44
CA LYS A 269 15.88 -29.66 -8.22
C LYS A 269 14.36 -29.80 -8.43
N LEU A 270 13.56 -29.19 -7.56
CA LEU A 270 12.09 -29.15 -7.67
C LEU A 270 11.57 -28.10 -8.67
N LEU A 271 12.41 -27.18 -9.17
CA LEU A 271 12.02 -26.20 -10.21
C LEU A 271 11.99 -26.81 -11.61
N LEU A 272 12.98 -27.64 -11.93
CA LEU A 272 13.22 -28.19 -13.27
C LEU A 272 12.29 -29.37 -13.62
N ALA A 273 11.76 -30.09 -12.63
CA ALA A 273 10.87 -31.23 -12.87
C ALA A 273 9.56 -30.84 -13.58
N LYS A 274 9.09 -29.60 -13.48
CA LYS A 274 7.89 -29.14 -14.23
C LYS A 274 8.14 -28.94 -15.73
N SER A 275 9.41 -28.85 -16.15
CA SER A 275 9.78 -28.81 -17.57
C SER A 275 9.79 -30.19 -18.22
N LEU A 276 9.80 -31.28 -17.44
CA LEU A 276 9.96 -32.63 -17.99
C LEU A 276 8.94 -33.67 -17.47
N GLN A 277 8.00 -33.27 -16.62
CA GLN A 277 7.13 -34.24 -15.94
C GLN A 277 5.65 -33.82 -15.93
N SER A 278 5.07 -33.81 -17.13
CA SER A 278 3.64 -34.09 -17.35
C SER A 278 3.29 -35.58 -17.17
N SER A 279 4.24 -36.41 -16.70
CA SER A 279 4.05 -37.84 -16.51
C SER A 279 4.96 -38.32 -15.41
N LEU A 280 4.37 -38.75 -14.28
CA LEU A 280 4.81 -39.81 -13.37
C LEU A 280 4.49 -39.46 -11.91
N VAL A 281 3.57 -40.27 -11.39
CA VAL A 281 2.91 -40.26 -10.08
C VAL A 281 3.85 -40.78 -8.98
N ALA A 282 5.02 -40.17 -8.79
CA ALA A 282 5.95 -40.62 -7.74
C ALA A 282 6.64 -39.47 -7.01
N ALA A 283 6.41 -39.40 -5.70
CA ALA A 283 6.87 -38.42 -4.70
C ALA A 283 6.07 -37.10 -4.65
N THR A 284 4.95 -37.16 -3.91
CA THR A 284 4.09 -36.06 -3.44
C THR A 284 4.81 -35.10 -2.48
N HIS A 285 5.88 -34.44 -2.91
CA HIS A 285 6.35 -33.23 -2.23
C HIS A 285 5.65 -32.04 -2.88
N ILE A 286 4.61 -31.51 -2.20
CA ILE A 286 3.98 -30.24 -2.57
C ILE A 286 5.09 -29.18 -2.51
N ARG A 287 5.51 -28.67 -3.68
CA ARG A 287 6.54 -27.63 -3.76
C ARG A 287 5.99 -26.36 -3.13
N LEU A 288 6.47 -26.01 -1.94
CA LEU A 288 6.06 -24.79 -1.25
C LEU A 288 6.81 -23.55 -1.76
N MET A 289 8.10 -23.68 -2.10
CA MET A 289 8.94 -22.54 -2.53
C MET A 289 8.63 -22.10 -3.97
N PRO A 290 8.16 -20.85 -4.23
CA PRO A 290 7.72 -20.42 -5.57
C PRO A 290 8.84 -19.96 -6.52
N PHE A 291 10.01 -19.60 -6.00
CA PHE A 291 11.10 -18.98 -6.76
C PHE A 291 12.43 -19.74 -6.64
N SER A 292 13.31 -19.57 -7.62
CA SER A 292 14.72 -19.99 -7.53
C SER A 292 15.55 -19.00 -6.74
N ILE A 293 16.76 -19.40 -6.30
CA ILE A 293 17.68 -18.49 -5.63
C ILE A 293 18.03 -17.29 -6.52
N ALA A 294 18.28 -17.51 -7.81
CA ALA A 294 18.54 -16.43 -8.76
C ALA A 294 17.36 -15.44 -8.87
N GLU A 295 16.13 -15.95 -8.86
CA GLU A 295 14.91 -15.12 -8.84
C GLU A 295 14.80 -14.34 -7.53
N ILE A 296 15.11 -14.95 -6.37
CA ILE A 296 15.11 -14.27 -5.07
C ILE A 296 16.16 -13.15 -5.00
N ILE A 297 17.33 -13.34 -5.58
CA ILE A 297 18.35 -12.29 -5.66
C ILE A 297 17.79 -11.08 -6.45
N GLN A 298 17.23 -11.32 -7.63
CA GLN A 298 16.66 -10.22 -8.43
C GLN A 298 15.46 -9.55 -7.73
N LEU A 299 14.62 -10.35 -7.08
CA LEU A 299 13.46 -9.89 -6.32
C LEU A 299 13.87 -9.01 -5.14
N SER A 300 14.80 -9.47 -4.32
CA SER A 300 15.30 -8.72 -3.17
C SER A 300 16.00 -7.43 -3.57
N LYS A 301 16.73 -7.41 -4.70
CA LYS A 301 17.26 -6.17 -5.27
C LYS A 301 16.15 -5.17 -5.59
N THR A 302 15.10 -5.63 -6.25
CA THR A 302 13.96 -4.80 -6.64
C THR A 302 13.22 -4.27 -5.41
N LEU A 303 12.93 -5.13 -4.43
CA LEU A 303 12.27 -4.74 -3.17
C LEU A 303 13.13 -3.76 -2.35
N LYS A 304 14.46 -3.93 -2.34
CA LYS A 304 15.38 -2.97 -1.71
C LYS A 304 15.27 -1.57 -2.32
N GLU A 305 15.28 -1.48 -3.64
CA GLU A 305 15.14 -0.19 -4.36
C GLU A 305 13.76 0.43 -4.09
N ILE A 306 12.70 -0.39 -4.08
CA ILE A 306 11.35 0.04 -3.72
C ILE A 306 11.29 0.57 -2.28
N SER A 307 11.86 -0.12 -1.30
CA SER A 307 11.88 0.34 0.10
C SER A 307 12.53 1.72 0.24
N LEU A 308 13.65 1.94 -0.44
CA LEU A 308 14.34 3.23 -0.43
C LEU A 308 13.47 4.32 -1.07
N GLY A 309 12.91 4.04 -2.24
CA GLY A 309 12.00 4.98 -2.91
C GLY A 309 10.73 5.27 -2.10
N LEU A 310 10.19 4.30 -1.35
CA LEU A 310 9.06 4.52 -0.45
C LEU A 310 9.42 5.43 0.73
N VAL A 311 10.64 5.35 1.27
CA VAL A 311 11.12 6.31 2.28
C VAL A 311 11.24 7.72 1.70
N ASP A 312 11.72 7.84 0.46
CA ASP A 312 11.78 9.14 -0.23
C ASP A 312 10.38 9.74 -0.45
N LEU A 313 9.40 8.89 -0.80
CA LEU A 313 7.99 9.27 -0.94
C LEU A 313 7.34 9.65 0.39
N ALA A 314 7.69 8.96 1.48
CA ALA A 314 7.16 9.24 2.80
C ALA A 314 7.57 10.63 3.32
N PHE A 315 8.71 11.16 2.87
CA PHE A 315 9.27 12.43 3.32
C PHE A 315 9.80 13.26 2.14
N PRO A 316 8.97 13.97 1.37
CA PRO A 316 9.43 14.78 0.23
C PRO A 316 10.35 15.94 0.65
N GLU A 317 11.39 16.25 -0.15
CA GLU A 317 12.38 17.31 0.16
C GLU A 317 11.80 18.72 0.09
N THR A 318 10.87 18.97 -0.82
CA THR A 318 10.11 20.22 -0.86
C THR A 318 9.17 20.23 0.33
N ARG A 319 9.33 21.19 1.25
CA ARG A 319 8.34 21.50 2.31
C ARG A 319 6.98 21.73 1.66
N SER A 320 6.20 20.67 1.54
CA SER A 320 4.78 20.70 1.18
C SER A 320 3.96 21.52 2.17
N ASN A 321 4.55 21.93 3.29
CA ASN A 321 3.99 22.85 4.29
C ASN A 321 3.52 24.18 3.65
N LEU A 322 4.22 24.68 2.61
CA LEU A 322 3.75 25.86 1.87
C LEU A 322 2.51 25.56 1.03
N ASN A 323 2.39 24.33 0.52
CA ASN A 323 1.24 23.87 -0.27
C ASN A 323 0.07 23.43 0.64
N GLU A 324 0.33 22.94 1.85
CA GLU A 324 -0.67 22.52 2.83
C GLU A 324 -1.37 23.75 3.46
N HIS A 325 -0.62 24.82 3.74
CA HIS A 325 -1.18 26.11 4.11
C HIS A 325 -1.85 26.85 2.94
N TYR A 326 -1.35 26.74 1.69
CA TYR A 326 -2.05 27.31 0.52
C TYR A 326 -3.33 26.52 0.13
N ARG A 327 -3.33 25.20 0.30
CA ARG A 327 -4.51 24.34 0.05
C ARG A 327 -5.60 24.53 1.11
N PHE A 328 -5.23 24.89 2.34
CA PHE A 328 -6.20 25.29 3.38
C PHE A 328 -6.95 26.58 2.98
N VAL A 329 -6.30 27.52 2.29
CA VAL A 329 -6.88 28.80 1.86
C VAL A 329 -7.75 28.68 0.59
N LEU A 330 -7.58 27.64 -0.23
CA LEU A 330 -8.26 27.47 -1.53
C LEU A 330 -9.51 26.56 -1.49
N GLY A 331 -10.03 26.22 -0.31
CA GLY A 331 -11.29 25.49 -0.14
C GLY A 331 -11.09 23.98 -0.11
N ARG A 332 -11.21 23.39 1.09
CA ARG A 332 -11.28 21.94 1.27
C ARG A 332 -12.72 21.45 1.02
N SER A 333 -12.85 20.38 0.25
CA SER A 333 -14.01 19.48 0.36
C SER A 333 -13.64 18.32 1.29
N GLU A 334 -14.55 17.89 2.16
CA GLU A 334 -14.36 16.71 3.03
C GLU A 334 -13.96 15.44 2.25
N THR A 335 -14.28 15.40 0.95
CA THR A 335 -13.92 14.31 0.04
C THR A 335 -12.42 14.21 -0.22
N ASP A 336 -11.71 15.34 -0.27
CA ASP A 336 -10.27 15.38 -0.54
C ASP A 336 -9.45 14.92 0.66
N ASP A 337 -9.89 15.29 1.87
CA ASP A 337 -9.25 14.85 3.12
C ASP A 337 -9.41 13.33 3.33
N LYS A 338 -10.59 12.77 3.01
CA LYS A 338 -10.86 11.32 3.07
C LYS A 338 -9.96 10.53 2.11
N LYS A 339 -9.89 10.96 0.84
CA LYS A 339 -9.04 10.32 -0.18
C LYS A 339 -7.57 10.38 0.21
N MET A 340 -7.10 11.53 0.73
CA MET A 340 -5.72 11.70 1.18
C MET A 340 -5.37 10.79 2.37
N TRP A 341 -6.28 10.67 3.35
CA TRP A 341 -6.08 9.78 4.50
C TRP A 341 -5.99 8.31 4.08
N GLN A 342 -6.87 7.86 3.20
CA GLN A 342 -6.85 6.49 2.66
C GLN A 342 -5.55 6.20 1.91
N GLN A 343 -5.10 7.13 1.05
CA GLN A 343 -3.83 7.00 0.36
C GLN A 343 -2.65 6.87 1.34
N LYS A 344 -2.61 7.66 2.42
CA LYS A 344 -1.55 7.54 3.44
C LYS A 344 -1.50 6.14 4.05
N GLN A 345 -2.66 5.55 4.35
CA GLN A 345 -2.73 4.19 4.89
C GLN A 345 -2.26 3.13 3.89
N VAL A 346 -2.66 3.27 2.63
CA VAL A 346 -2.22 2.40 1.53
C VAL A 346 -0.69 2.40 1.41
N TRP A 347 -0.07 3.58 1.36
CA TRP A 347 1.39 3.70 1.22
C TRP A 347 2.14 3.24 2.48
N ALA A 348 1.62 3.53 3.67
CA ALA A 348 2.19 3.05 4.92
C ALA A 348 2.14 1.52 5.02
N ASN A 349 1.00 0.91 4.64
CA ASN A 349 0.87 -0.55 4.57
C ASN A 349 1.88 -1.14 3.57
N LEU A 350 2.01 -0.52 2.40
CA LEU A 350 2.95 -0.98 1.38
C LEU A 350 4.40 -0.98 1.88
N LEU A 351 4.87 0.11 2.51
CA LEU A 351 6.22 0.15 3.10
C LEU A 351 6.40 -0.96 4.13
N LYS A 352 5.43 -1.15 5.03
CA LYS A 352 5.48 -2.18 6.07
C LYS A 352 5.66 -3.58 5.48
N VAL A 353 4.84 -3.97 4.50
CA VAL A 353 4.88 -5.33 3.93
C VAL A 353 6.12 -5.56 3.08
N VAL A 354 6.61 -4.54 2.36
CA VAL A 354 7.85 -4.64 1.58
C VAL A 354 9.06 -4.81 2.51
N VAL A 355 9.16 -3.98 3.56
CA VAL A 355 10.23 -4.07 4.56
C VAL A 355 10.19 -5.42 5.28
N PHE A 356 9.00 -5.91 5.63
CA PHE A 356 8.82 -7.21 6.26
C PHE A 356 9.44 -8.35 5.44
N VAL A 357 9.10 -8.46 4.14
CA VAL A 357 9.70 -9.48 3.26
C VAL A 357 11.19 -9.30 3.12
N LEU A 358 11.64 -8.05 2.93
CA LEU A 358 13.06 -7.77 2.73
C LEU A 358 13.89 -8.20 3.94
N ASN A 359 13.40 -7.95 5.15
CA ASN A 359 13.99 -8.40 6.41
C ASN A 359 14.05 -9.94 6.50
N GLN A 360 12.99 -10.65 6.10
CA GLN A 360 12.98 -12.12 6.09
C GLN A 360 14.04 -12.68 5.12
N ILE A 361 14.12 -12.13 3.90
CA ILE A 361 15.11 -12.57 2.91
C ILE A 361 16.54 -12.27 3.40
N HIS A 362 16.79 -11.05 3.90
CA HIS A 362 18.09 -10.66 4.43
C HIS A 362 18.53 -11.54 5.62
N THR A 363 17.63 -11.78 6.57
CA THR A 363 17.93 -12.65 7.73
C THR A 363 18.31 -14.07 7.31
N ARG A 364 17.66 -14.59 6.27
CA ARG A 364 18.02 -15.90 5.71
C ARG A 364 19.34 -15.85 4.94
N ASP A 365 19.59 -14.77 4.19
CA ASP A 365 20.86 -14.57 3.49
C ASP A 365 22.06 -14.48 4.45
N LEU A 366 21.89 -13.88 5.63
CA LEU A 366 22.93 -13.90 6.67
C LEU A 366 23.35 -15.33 7.10
N ARG A 367 22.44 -16.30 7.00
CA ARG A 367 22.73 -17.70 7.34
C ARG A 367 23.30 -18.49 6.15
N LEU A 368 22.81 -18.22 4.95
CA LEU A 368 23.05 -19.05 3.77
C LEU A 368 24.04 -18.46 2.76
N GLY A 369 24.22 -17.13 2.75
CA GLY A 369 25.16 -16.42 1.89
C GLY A 369 24.89 -16.62 0.39
N PHE A 370 23.64 -16.46 -0.07
CA PHE A 370 23.28 -16.68 -1.47
C PHE A 370 23.31 -15.40 -2.32
N CYS A 371 23.27 -14.22 -1.70
CA CYS A 371 23.41 -12.95 -2.40
C CYS A 371 24.87 -12.61 -2.69
N PRO A 372 25.17 -11.96 -3.83
CA PRO A 372 26.53 -11.53 -4.15
C PRO A 372 27.00 -10.41 -3.21
N GLU A 373 28.32 -10.16 -3.20
CA GLU A 373 28.90 -9.04 -2.47
C GLU A 373 28.24 -7.71 -2.87
N SER A 374 28.07 -6.81 -1.90
CA SER A 374 27.39 -5.50 -2.05
C SER A 374 25.92 -5.55 -2.47
N HIS A 375 25.28 -6.72 -2.50
CA HIS A 375 23.86 -6.84 -2.84
C HIS A 375 22.96 -6.01 -1.92
N TRP A 376 23.23 -6.04 -0.62
CA TRP A 376 22.41 -5.33 0.38
C TRP A 376 22.79 -3.87 0.54
N THR A 377 24.08 -3.55 0.52
CA THR A 377 24.57 -2.21 0.81
C THR A 377 24.36 -1.25 -0.37
N VAL A 378 24.11 0.03 -0.08
CA VAL A 378 23.97 1.09 -1.09
C VAL A 378 25.08 2.11 -0.92
N SER A 379 26.06 2.11 -1.83
CA SER A 379 27.23 3.01 -1.75
C SER A 379 26.87 4.48 -1.95
N ARG A 380 25.79 4.77 -2.69
CA ARG A 380 25.35 6.14 -3.04
C ARG A 380 24.42 6.78 -2.01
N LEU A 381 24.22 6.15 -0.86
CA LEU A 381 23.37 6.70 0.19
C LEU A 381 24.11 7.88 0.86
N ASP A 382 23.77 9.09 0.46
CA ASP A 382 24.26 10.36 1.04
C ASP A 382 23.56 10.59 2.38
N LEU A 383 23.95 9.79 3.37
CA LEU A 383 23.50 9.97 4.73
C LEU A 383 24.37 11.07 5.37
N PRO A 384 23.79 12.13 5.95
CA PRO A 384 24.52 13.14 6.72
C PRO A 384 25.00 12.50 8.04
N LEU A 385 26.09 11.74 7.97
CA LEU A 385 26.66 10.92 9.05
C LEU A 385 28.05 11.40 9.49
N ASP A 386 28.44 12.62 9.11
CA ASP A 386 29.81 13.08 9.32
C ASP A 386 30.15 13.23 10.81
N ARG A 387 29.14 13.39 11.69
CA ARG A 387 29.32 13.38 13.14
C ARG A 387 28.24 12.54 13.85
N PRO A 388 28.57 11.83 14.96
CA PRO A 388 27.60 11.06 15.74
C PRO A 388 26.44 11.91 16.29
N THR A 389 26.66 13.21 16.47
CA THR A 389 25.65 14.18 16.92
C THR A 389 24.63 14.56 15.85
N ASP A 390 24.87 14.23 14.58
CA ASP A 390 24.07 14.68 13.44
C ASP A 390 22.75 13.90 13.31
N LEU A 391 22.67 12.72 13.93
CA LEU A 391 21.45 11.92 14.02
C LEU A 391 21.12 11.60 15.48
N PRO A 392 20.05 12.18 16.06
CA PRO A 392 19.59 11.81 17.39
C PRO A 392 18.88 10.45 17.33
N LEU A 393 19.65 9.35 17.18
CA LEU A 393 19.11 7.99 17.16
C LEU A 393 18.58 7.54 18.54
N THR A 394 19.07 8.15 19.62
CA THR A 394 18.60 7.93 20.99
C THR A 394 17.12 8.32 21.11
N ARG A 395 16.29 7.51 21.79
CA ARG A 395 14.83 7.68 21.98
C ARG A 395 14.44 8.96 22.77
N GLY A 396 14.81 10.14 22.28
CA GLY A 396 14.30 11.42 22.76
C GLY A 396 12.96 11.78 22.11
N ASN A 397 12.20 12.69 22.74
CA ASN A 397 10.89 13.15 22.27
C ASN A 397 10.88 13.62 20.79
N ARG A 398 12.06 14.00 20.25
CA ARG A 398 12.28 14.52 18.89
C ARG A 398 12.09 13.48 17.78
N THR A 399 12.36 12.20 18.01
CA THR A 399 12.20 11.13 17.00
C THR A 399 10.98 10.25 17.22
N ARG A 400 10.24 10.44 18.32
CA ARG A 400 9.03 9.69 18.68
C ARG A 400 7.79 10.08 17.86
N GLY A 401 7.83 11.23 17.17
CA GLY A 401 6.73 11.72 16.33
C GLY A 401 6.89 11.45 14.83
N ILE A 402 8.05 10.95 14.39
CA ILE A 402 8.33 10.71 12.97
C ILE A 402 7.80 9.33 12.59
N ARG A 403 6.78 9.29 11.75
CA ARG A 403 6.26 8.07 11.14
C ARG A 403 6.13 8.27 9.63
N PRO A 404 6.52 7.28 8.80
CA PRO A 404 6.33 7.35 7.36
C PRO A 404 4.87 7.64 7.00
N PHE A 405 4.65 8.53 6.03
CA PHE A 405 3.31 8.93 5.56
C PHE A 405 2.37 9.54 6.62
N GLN A 406 2.90 9.98 7.77
CA GLN A 406 2.16 10.73 8.78
C GLN A 406 2.63 12.20 8.81
N PRO A 407 1.73 13.18 9.01
CA PRO A 407 2.14 14.57 9.19
C PRO A 407 3.16 14.68 10.32
N ILE A 408 4.23 15.43 10.08
CA ILE A 408 5.16 15.80 11.15
C ILE A 408 4.39 16.73 12.09
N ARG A 409 4.33 16.38 13.38
CA ARG A 409 3.65 17.20 14.40
C ARG A 409 4.20 18.62 14.36
N ASP A 410 3.32 19.61 14.53
CA ASP A 410 3.74 20.98 14.75
C ASP A 410 4.68 21.08 15.96
N PHE A 411 5.80 21.76 15.75
CA PHE A 411 6.82 21.93 16.78
C PHE A 411 6.28 22.82 17.90
N THR A 412 6.30 22.34 19.14
CA THR A 412 5.96 23.15 20.30
C THR A 412 7.17 23.98 20.73
N ARG A 413 6.96 25.00 21.57
CA ARG A 413 8.04 25.86 22.10
C ARG A 413 9.15 25.05 22.79
N GLU A 414 8.79 23.96 23.46
CA GLU A 414 9.71 22.99 24.07
C GLU A 414 10.58 22.24 23.05
N ASP A 415 10.06 22.00 21.83
CA ASP A 415 10.82 21.34 20.77
C ASP A 415 11.94 22.25 20.21
N PHE A 416 11.74 23.58 20.25
CA PHE A 416 12.75 24.58 19.87
C PHE A 416 13.83 24.76 20.93
N GLU A 417 13.51 24.58 22.22
CA GLU A 417 14.52 24.60 23.30
C GLU A 417 15.54 23.47 23.16
N ASN A 418 15.12 22.35 22.54
CA ASN A 418 16.00 21.23 22.23
C ASN A 418 16.86 21.46 20.96
N GLY A 419 16.63 22.54 20.20
CA GLY A 419 17.35 22.91 18.97
C GLY A 419 16.47 22.95 17.72
N PRO A 420 17.05 23.18 16.52
CA PRO A 420 16.29 23.30 15.27
C PRO A 420 15.60 21.98 14.87
N PRO A 421 14.49 22.04 14.10
CA PRO A 421 13.80 20.86 13.59
C PRO A 421 14.70 20.05 12.63
N MET A 422 14.57 18.73 12.64
CA MET A 422 15.35 17.85 11.77
C MET A 422 15.05 18.13 10.29
N SER A 423 16.10 18.11 9.48
CA SER A 423 15.98 18.18 8.03
C SER A 423 15.34 16.90 7.46
N THR A 424 14.70 16.99 6.30
CA THR A 424 14.16 15.83 5.58
C THR A 424 15.20 14.75 5.35
N LYS A 425 16.45 15.15 5.05
CA LYS A 425 17.57 14.21 4.90
C LYS A 425 17.85 13.42 6.18
N GLN A 426 17.85 14.08 7.35
CA GLN A 426 18.01 13.41 8.63
C GLN A 426 16.83 12.47 8.92
N ILE A 427 15.60 12.90 8.65
CA ILE A 427 14.39 12.09 8.86
C ILE A 427 14.44 10.80 8.03
N ARG A 428 14.72 10.91 6.73
CA ARG A 428 14.89 9.74 5.83
C ARG A 428 15.99 8.81 6.32
N SER A 429 17.12 9.37 6.73
CA SER A 429 18.26 8.61 7.25
C SER A 429 17.90 7.80 8.49
N ILE A 430 17.18 8.39 9.43
CA ILE A 430 16.68 7.70 10.63
C ILE A 430 15.69 6.61 10.24
N THR A 431 14.75 6.88 9.32
CA THR A 431 13.80 5.86 8.85
C THR A 431 14.51 4.69 8.19
N ILE A 432 15.50 4.92 7.33
CA ILE A 432 16.28 3.85 6.71
C ILE A 432 17.01 3.02 7.77
N LEU A 433 17.64 3.66 8.75
CA LEU A 433 18.34 2.98 9.84
C LEU A 433 17.40 2.20 10.77
N ARG A 434 16.14 2.61 10.90
CA ARG A 434 15.12 1.90 11.68
C ARG A 434 14.53 0.71 10.92
N GLU A 435 14.09 0.94 9.69
CA GLU A 435 13.31 -0.03 8.93
C GLU A 435 14.19 -1.06 8.19
N ILE A 436 15.30 -0.61 7.61
CA ILE A 436 16.17 -1.42 6.72
C ILE A 436 17.66 -1.13 6.96
N PRO A 437 18.19 -1.27 8.19
CA PRO A 437 19.56 -0.87 8.53
C PRO A 437 20.66 -1.54 7.68
N PHE A 438 20.41 -2.75 7.18
CA PHE A 438 21.38 -3.52 6.39
C PHE A 438 21.73 -2.90 5.04
N VAL A 439 20.94 -1.93 4.55
CA VAL A 439 21.32 -1.18 3.33
C VAL A 439 22.45 -0.18 3.57
N VAL A 440 22.73 0.12 4.84
CA VAL A 440 23.82 1.00 5.26
C VAL A 440 25.02 0.13 5.66
N PRO A 441 26.20 0.35 5.04
CA PRO A 441 27.43 -0.34 5.43
C PRO A 441 27.70 -0.30 6.94
N PHE A 442 28.16 -1.42 7.50
CA PHE A 442 28.37 -1.57 8.94
C PHE A 442 29.32 -0.51 9.52
N ASN A 443 30.42 -0.22 8.84
CA ASN A 443 31.38 0.82 9.22
C ASN A 443 30.72 2.21 9.37
N LYS A 444 29.77 2.54 8.49
CA LYS A 444 28.99 3.78 8.61
C LYS A 444 28.01 3.72 9.77
N ARG A 445 27.38 2.58 10.04
CA ARG A 445 26.42 2.42 11.15
C ARG A 445 27.05 2.53 12.52
N VAL A 446 28.18 1.86 12.73
CA VAL A 446 28.91 1.88 14.02
C VAL A 446 29.49 3.24 14.35
N GLY A 447 29.82 4.07 13.36
CA GLY A 447 30.27 5.44 13.61
C GLY A 447 29.20 6.36 14.20
N ILE A 448 27.92 5.95 14.23
CA ILE A 448 26.78 6.76 14.66
C ILE A 448 26.13 6.22 15.95
N LEU A 449 26.26 4.91 16.20
CA LEU A 449 25.80 4.24 17.43
C LEU A 449 26.85 4.41 18.54
#